data_AF-A0A955RDT5-F1
#
_entry.id   AF-A0A955RDT5-F1
#
_cell.length_a   1.000
_cell.length_b   1.000
_cell.length_c   1.000
_cell.angle_alpha   90.00
_cell.angle_beta   90.00
_cell.angle_gamma   90.00
#
_symmetry.space_group_name_H-M   'P 1'
#
loop_
_entity.id
_entity.type
_entity.pdbx_description
1 polymer ?
#
loop_
_entity_poly.entity_id
_entity_poly.type
_entity_poly.pdbx_seq_one_letter_code
_entity_poly.pdbx_strand_id
1 'polypeptide(L)'
;PLGFRLQQHPSGEPEDVARLMRALDAAFASRRYILWIRRPVPAGLDVEPIRRAVQLWLSGLDRGERVESHAVYEDDDVAIDLTVLDGTGSGRLLTVPPLGALERLARVDASIVEAATRSEETVGDCPLIVVLSADARWLVSRGYVQQLLYGTPDMVLTERTTGDDPSLGYEASFTANGRSLFSDPACRRVSAVWWIEPQEATTLGHQLRVLENPWADQVPALTPSCPKFVPTQTGHKARMKWEGR
;
A
#
# COMPACT_ATOMS: atom_id res chain seq x y z
N PRO A 1 28.44 0.53 -8.06
CA PRO A 1 27.54 -0.65 -7.99
C PRO A 1 26.89 -0.73 -6.60
N LEU A 2 25.73 -0.09 -6.45
CA LEU A 2 24.90 -0.21 -5.25
C LEU A 2 24.02 -1.44 -5.42
N GLY A 3 24.41 -2.55 -4.78
CA GLY A 3 23.59 -3.75 -4.70
C GLY A 3 22.61 -3.61 -3.55
N PHE A 4 21.32 -3.48 -3.86
CA PHE A 4 20.27 -3.57 -2.85
C PHE A 4 19.78 -5.02 -2.82
N ARG A 5 20.15 -5.76 -1.76
CA ARG A 5 19.38 -6.95 -1.39
C ARG A 5 18.09 -6.45 -0.75
N LEU A 6 16.97 -6.65 -1.46
CA LEU A 6 15.65 -6.50 -0.88
C LEU A 6 15.49 -7.57 0.21
N GLN A 7 15.39 -7.15 1.48
CA GLN A 7 14.76 -7.98 2.50
C GLN A 7 13.32 -8.19 2.06
N GLN A 8 12.97 -9.44 1.75
CA GLN A 8 11.58 -9.89 1.75
C GLN A 8 11.01 -9.54 3.13
N HIS A 9 9.77 -9.06 3.20
CA HIS A 9 9.09 -8.85 4.48
C HIS A 9 8.00 -9.93 4.72
N PRO A 10 8.35 -11.20 4.99
CA PRO A 10 7.66 -11.94 6.03
C PRO A 10 8.10 -11.34 7.38
N SER A 11 7.37 -11.55 8.47
CA SER A 11 7.71 -10.98 9.78
C SER A 11 9.03 -11.51 10.41
N GLY A 12 9.97 -11.99 9.60
CA GLY A 12 11.04 -12.93 9.94
C GLY A 12 10.80 -14.30 9.29
N GLU A 13 11.72 -15.22 9.48
CA GLU A 13 11.52 -16.62 9.10
C GLU A 13 10.32 -17.21 9.86
N PRO A 14 9.45 -18.03 9.23
CA PRO A 14 8.23 -18.54 9.85
C PRO A 14 8.45 -19.23 11.20
N GLU A 15 9.59 -19.93 11.36
CA GLU A 15 9.94 -20.64 12.59
C GLU A 15 10.28 -19.67 13.74
N ASP A 16 11.02 -18.60 13.45
CA ASP A 16 11.40 -17.60 14.44
C ASP A 16 10.18 -16.77 14.87
N VAL A 17 9.31 -16.41 13.92
CA VAL A 17 8.03 -15.77 14.22
C VAL A 17 7.15 -16.67 15.09
N ALA A 18 7.05 -17.97 14.76
CA ALA A 18 6.30 -18.92 15.56
C ALA A 18 6.90 -19.11 16.98
N ARG A 19 8.22 -19.01 17.13
CA ARG A 19 8.88 -19.05 18.45
C ARG A 19 8.53 -17.82 19.29
N LEU A 20 8.58 -16.62 18.70
CA LEU A 20 8.15 -15.39 19.36
C LEU A 20 6.66 -15.46 19.76
N MET A 21 5.79 -15.86 18.84
CA MET A 21 4.35 -15.98 19.11
C MET A 21 4.06 -16.96 20.25
N ARG A 22 4.69 -18.14 20.28
CA ARG A 22 4.51 -19.10 21.38
C ARG A 22 4.95 -18.55 22.74
N ALA A 23 6.04 -17.79 22.76
CA ALA A 23 6.53 -17.17 23.99
C ALA A 23 5.56 -16.10 24.51
N LEU A 24 5.00 -15.29 23.60
CA LEU A 24 3.99 -14.29 23.93
C LEU A 24 2.66 -14.93 24.35
N ASP A 25 2.18 -15.94 23.61
CA ASP A 25 0.97 -16.70 23.99
C ASP A 25 1.09 -17.26 25.42
N ALA A 26 2.27 -17.78 25.79
CA ALA A 26 2.53 -18.23 27.16
C ALA A 26 2.53 -17.09 28.18
N ALA A 27 3.00 -15.89 27.82
CA ALA A 27 3.02 -14.72 28.70
C ALA A 27 1.62 -14.12 28.92
N PHE A 28 0.82 -14.02 27.85
CA PHE A 28 -0.55 -13.50 27.90
C PHE A 28 -1.55 -14.51 28.46
N ALA A 29 -1.19 -15.80 28.51
CA ALA A 29 -2.03 -16.89 29.04
C ALA A 29 -3.43 -16.90 28.39
N SER A 30 -4.48 -16.50 29.11
CA SER A 30 -5.86 -16.44 28.61
C SER A 30 -6.27 -15.07 28.05
N ARG A 31 -5.40 -14.06 28.11
CA ARG A 31 -5.68 -12.71 27.60
C ARG A 31 -5.63 -12.67 26.08
N ARG A 32 -6.52 -11.89 25.51
CA ARG A 32 -6.48 -11.53 24.09
C ARG A 32 -5.50 -10.37 23.93
N TYR A 33 -4.66 -10.46 22.91
CA TYR A 33 -3.70 -9.42 22.60
C TYR A 33 -3.51 -9.24 21.10
N ILE A 34 -3.05 -8.06 20.73
CA ILE A 34 -2.58 -7.70 19.39
C ILE A 34 -1.06 -7.65 19.47
N LEU A 35 -0.40 -8.31 18.53
CA LEU A 35 1.02 -8.17 18.28
C LEU A 35 1.22 -7.51 16.92
N TRP A 36 1.93 -6.40 16.89
CA TRP A 36 2.46 -5.82 15.67
C TRP A 36 3.99 -5.91 15.69
N ILE A 37 4.56 -6.51 14.63
CA ILE A 37 6.00 -6.65 14.46
C ILE A 37 6.47 -5.54 13.52
N ARG A 38 7.20 -4.55 14.07
CA ARG A 38 7.67 -3.35 13.33
C ARG A 38 8.93 -3.61 12.53
N ARG A 39 9.77 -4.54 12.98
CA ARG A 39 11.00 -4.99 12.30
C ARG A 39 10.97 -6.51 12.16
N PRO A 40 11.41 -7.10 11.02
CA PRO A 40 11.46 -8.55 10.86
C PRO A 40 12.17 -9.22 12.04
N VAL A 41 11.60 -10.31 12.55
CA VAL A 41 12.21 -11.08 13.64
C VAL A 41 13.53 -11.66 13.13
N PRO A 42 14.67 -11.34 13.78
CA PRO A 42 15.96 -11.86 13.36
C PRO A 42 16.08 -13.36 13.64
N ALA A 43 16.84 -14.05 12.78
CA ALA A 43 17.07 -15.48 12.92
C ALA A 43 17.74 -15.79 14.26
N GLY A 44 17.21 -16.75 15.01
CA GLY A 44 17.78 -17.14 16.30
C GLY A 44 17.54 -16.14 17.44
N LEU A 45 16.62 -15.17 17.30
CA LEU A 45 16.24 -14.24 18.37
C LEU A 45 15.99 -14.96 19.70
N ASP A 46 16.64 -14.48 20.76
CA ASP A 46 16.31 -14.85 22.14
C ASP A 46 15.01 -14.16 22.56
N VAL A 47 13.96 -14.97 22.73
CA VAL A 47 12.60 -14.48 23.05
C VAL A 47 12.39 -14.30 24.55
N GLU A 48 13.30 -14.80 25.38
CA GLU A 48 13.13 -14.81 26.84
C GLU A 48 13.15 -13.41 27.47
N PRO A 49 14.02 -12.47 27.06
CA PRO A 49 13.95 -11.08 27.53
C PRO A 49 12.62 -10.40 27.22
N ILE A 50 12.09 -10.63 26.00
CA ILE A 50 10.80 -10.11 25.54
C ILE A 50 9.69 -10.67 26.41
N ARG A 51 9.67 -11.99 26.61
CA ARG A 51 8.68 -12.69 27.45
C ARG A 51 8.65 -12.14 28.87
N ARG A 52 9.83 -11.93 29.48
CA ARG A 52 9.93 -11.36 30.84
C ARG A 52 9.44 -9.93 30.91
N ALA A 53 9.81 -9.08 29.95
CA ALA A 53 9.35 -7.69 29.90
C ALA A 53 7.82 -7.62 29.77
N VAL A 54 7.23 -8.46 28.93
CA VAL A 54 5.78 -8.57 28.77
C VAL A 54 5.11 -9.05 30.05
N GLN A 55 5.65 -10.05 30.74
CA GLN A 55 5.10 -10.53 32.02
C GLN A 55 5.13 -9.46 33.11
N LEU A 56 6.21 -8.67 33.18
CA LEU A 56 6.31 -7.55 34.12
C LEU A 56 5.27 -6.48 33.82
N TRP A 57 5.08 -6.15 32.54
CA TRP A 57 4.04 -5.21 32.13
C TRP A 57 2.63 -5.71 32.48
N LEU A 58 2.30 -6.96 32.15
CA LEU A 58 1.01 -7.59 32.43
C LEU A 58 0.71 -7.65 33.94
N SER A 59 1.74 -7.90 34.76
CA SER A 59 1.63 -7.89 36.22
C SER A 59 1.38 -6.47 36.77
N GLY A 60 1.93 -5.45 36.11
CA GLY A 60 1.61 -4.04 36.41
C GLY A 60 0.15 -3.70 36.10
N LEU A 61 -0.40 -4.23 35.00
CA LEU A 61 -1.83 -4.08 34.68
C LEU A 61 -2.72 -4.77 35.73
N ASP A 62 -2.38 -5.99 36.14
CA ASP A 62 -3.16 -6.74 37.14
C ASP A 62 -3.23 -6.06 38.50
N ARG A 63 -2.12 -5.40 38.89
CA ARG A 63 -2.04 -4.67 40.14
C ARG A 63 -2.68 -3.27 40.05
N GLY A 64 -3.20 -2.88 38.89
CA GLY A 64 -3.71 -1.53 38.65
C GLY A 64 -2.63 -0.45 38.70
N GLU A 65 -1.34 -0.83 38.66
CA GLU A 65 -0.20 0.09 38.65
C GLU A 65 0.00 0.73 37.27
N ARG A 66 -0.56 0.11 36.23
CA ARG A 66 -0.56 0.61 34.85
C ARG A 66 -1.99 0.71 34.34
N VAL A 67 -2.28 1.81 33.64
CA VAL A 67 -3.61 2.08 33.07
C VAL A 67 -3.64 1.76 31.57
N GLU A 68 -2.47 1.77 30.91
CA GLU A 68 -2.38 1.63 29.46
C GLU A 68 -2.36 0.16 29.04
N SER A 69 -3.40 -0.27 28.33
CA SER A 69 -3.50 -1.59 27.71
C SER A 69 -2.58 -1.77 26.49
N HIS A 70 -1.78 -0.75 26.14
CA HIS A 70 -0.81 -0.77 25.05
C HIS A 70 0.62 -0.65 25.60
N ALA A 71 1.56 -1.36 24.97
CA ALA A 71 2.98 -1.28 25.27
C ALA A 71 3.83 -1.49 24.01
N VAL A 72 4.98 -0.84 23.97
CA VAL A 72 6.00 -1.02 22.95
C VAL A 72 7.20 -1.71 23.60
N TYR A 73 7.74 -2.73 22.94
CA TYR A 73 9.02 -3.33 23.24
C TYR A 73 9.97 -3.07 22.08
N GLU A 74 11.05 -2.36 22.36
CA GLU A 74 12.03 -1.98 21.35
C GLU A 74 13.45 -2.14 21.91
N ASP A 75 14.28 -2.88 21.19
CA ASP A 75 15.73 -2.97 21.38
C ASP A 75 16.47 -2.82 20.03
N ASP A 76 17.77 -3.09 20.01
CA ASP A 76 18.61 -2.97 18.81
C ASP A 76 18.17 -3.92 17.67
N ASP A 77 17.56 -5.05 18.02
CA ASP A 77 17.30 -6.17 17.10
C ASP A 77 15.82 -6.33 16.74
N VAL A 78 14.91 -5.99 17.66
CA VAL A 78 13.46 -6.19 17.51
C VAL A 78 12.67 -4.95 17.95
N ALA A 79 11.59 -4.66 17.23
CA ALA A 79 10.60 -3.68 17.64
C ALA A 79 9.20 -4.29 17.47
N ILE A 80 8.47 -4.40 18.57
CA ILE A 80 7.11 -4.93 18.60
C ILE A 80 6.19 -4.03 19.43
N ASP A 81 4.93 -3.99 19.01
CA ASP A 81 3.86 -3.29 19.71
C ASP A 81 2.83 -4.32 20.18
N LEU A 82 2.38 -4.15 21.41
CA LEU A 82 1.50 -5.07 22.11
C LEU A 82 0.28 -4.32 22.64
N THR A 83 -0.91 -4.84 22.39
CA THR A 83 -2.14 -4.26 22.95
C THR A 83 -3.00 -5.36 23.57
N VAL A 84 -3.29 -5.28 24.86
CA VAL A 84 -4.27 -6.13 25.56
C VAL A 84 -5.67 -5.71 25.16
N LEU A 85 -6.53 -6.68 24.86
CA LEU A 85 -7.94 -6.47 24.56
C LEU A 85 -8.81 -6.90 25.75
N ASP A 86 -9.80 -6.07 26.10
CA ASP A 86 -10.77 -6.41 27.14
C ASP A 86 -11.71 -7.55 26.69
N GLY A 87 -11.84 -8.58 27.52
CA GLY A 87 -12.79 -9.68 27.34
C GLY A 87 -12.17 -11.09 27.30
N THR A 88 -12.95 -12.08 27.73
CA THR A 88 -12.62 -13.52 27.66
C THR A 88 -13.34 -14.17 26.48
N GLY A 89 -12.64 -15.02 25.71
CA GLY A 89 -13.23 -15.74 24.55
C GLY A 89 -12.21 -16.23 23.53
N SER A 90 -12.61 -17.18 22.68
CA SER A 90 -11.80 -17.70 21.56
C SER A 90 -12.01 -16.86 20.30
N GLY A 91 -10.91 -16.45 19.65
CA GLY A 91 -10.96 -15.75 18.36
C GLY A 91 -9.65 -15.05 18.01
N ARG A 92 -9.12 -15.31 16.82
CA ARG A 92 -7.91 -14.65 16.29
C ARG A 92 -8.30 -13.30 15.69
N LEU A 93 -7.63 -12.23 16.09
CA LEU A 93 -7.78 -10.92 15.47
C LEU A 93 -6.70 -10.78 14.39
N LEU A 94 -7.15 -10.66 13.14
CA LEU A 94 -6.29 -10.38 11.99
C LEU A 94 -6.19 -8.86 11.84
N THR A 95 -5.03 -8.28 12.17
CA THR A 95 -4.73 -6.90 11.84
C THR A 95 -4.05 -6.86 10.46
N VAL A 96 -4.73 -6.22 9.50
CA VAL A 96 -4.13 -5.88 8.20
C VAL A 96 -3.47 -4.52 8.39
N PRO A 97 -2.13 -4.40 8.26
CA PRO A 97 -1.48 -3.11 8.41
C PRO A 97 -1.95 -2.16 7.30
N PRO A 98 -1.88 -0.82 7.50
CA PRO A 98 -1.67 0.03 6.34
C PRO A 98 -0.37 -0.45 5.72
N LEU A 99 -0.48 -1.14 4.58
CA LEU A 99 0.67 -1.55 3.80
C LEU A 99 1.63 -0.35 3.73
N GLY A 100 2.94 -0.56 3.86
CA GLY A 100 3.95 0.45 3.50
C GLY A 100 3.79 0.98 2.06
N ALA A 101 2.82 0.46 1.31
CA ALA A 101 2.14 1.10 0.20
C ALA A 101 1.81 2.58 0.43
N LEU A 102 1.28 3.02 1.57
CA LEU A 102 0.88 4.43 1.74
C LEU A 102 2.09 5.37 1.81
N GLU A 103 3.11 5.02 2.59
CA GLU A 103 4.38 5.78 2.62
C GLU A 103 5.12 5.71 1.27
N ARG A 104 5.09 4.55 0.60
CA ARG A 104 5.61 4.40 -0.77
C ARG A 104 4.85 5.26 -1.76
N LEU A 105 3.53 5.35 -1.65
CA LEU A 105 2.68 6.19 -2.49
C LEU A 105 2.96 7.67 -2.26
N ALA A 106 3.18 8.10 -1.02
CA ALA A 106 3.57 9.48 -0.72
C ALA A 106 4.93 9.84 -1.36
N ARG A 107 5.89 8.90 -1.38
CA ARG A 107 7.17 9.12 -2.10
C ARG A 107 7.00 9.14 -3.62
N VAL A 108 6.11 8.30 -4.16
CA VAL A 108 5.75 8.31 -5.58
C VAL A 108 5.15 9.66 -5.96
N ASP A 109 4.19 10.16 -5.18
CA ASP A 109 3.56 11.47 -5.36
C ASP A 109 4.60 12.60 -5.46
N ALA A 110 5.46 12.70 -4.45
CA ALA A 110 6.54 13.69 -4.43
C ALA A 110 7.49 13.55 -5.64
N SER A 111 7.83 12.32 -6.03
CA SER A 111 8.71 12.07 -7.18
C SER A 111 8.07 12.45 -8.51
N ILE A 112 6.76 12.25 -8.66
CA ILE A 112 6.02 12.63 -9.87
C ILE A 112 5.96 14.16 -9.98
N VAL A 113 5.64 14.85 -8.89
CA VAL A 113 5.58 16.33 -8.86
C VAL A 113 6.96 16.93 -9.18
N GLU A 114 8.02 16.38 -8.59
CA GLU A 114 9.40 16.80 -8.87
C GLU A 114 9.77 16.57 -10.35
N ALA A 115 9.43 15.41 -10.90
CA ALA A 115 9.70 15.08 -12.31
C ALA A 115 8.89 15.97 -13.27
N ALA A 116 7.62 16.24 -12.97
CA ALA A 116 6.78 17.15 -13.75
C ALA A 116 7.39 18.55 -13.76
N THR A 117 7.71 19.10 -12.59
CA THR A 117 8.31 20.43 -12.45
C THR A 117 9.62 20.55 -13.23
N ARG A 118 10.53 19.58 -13.09
CA ARG A 118 11.83 19.57 -13.82
C ARG A 118 11.64 19.44 -15.34
N SER A 119 10.65 18.67 -15.77
CA SER A 119 10.32 18.50 -17.19
C SER A 119 9.86 19.81 -17.81
N GLU A 120 9.13 20.66 -17.08
CA GLU A 120 8.69 21.95 -17.60
C GLU A 120 9.86 22.85 -17.99
N GLU A 121 10.93 22.81 -17.19
CA GLU A 121 12.15 23.59 -17.38
C GLU A 121 13.00 23.09 -18.56
N THR A 122 12.88 21.81 -18.94
CA THR A 122 13.80 21.16 -19.88
C THR A 122 13.19 20.82 -21.24
N VAL A 123 11.92 20.44 -21.30
CA VAL A 123 11.28 19.88 -22.52
C VAL A 123 10.13 20.76 -23.04
N GLY A 124 9.68 21.75 -22.26
CA GLY A 124 8.59 22.66 -22.65
C GLY A 124 7.21 21.99 -22.62
N ASP A 125 6.30 22.42 -23.50
CA ASP A 125 4.87 22.06 -23.51
C ASP A 125 4.56 20.68 -24.15
N CYS A 126 5.30 19.63 -23.78
CA CYS A 126 5.03 18.27 -24.25
C CYS A 126 4.21 17.45 -23.24
N PRO A 127 3.36 16.50 -23.69
CA PRO A 127 2.66 15.58 -22.81
C PRO A 127 3.65 14.67 -22.09
N LEU A 128 3.58 14.63 -20.76
CA LEU A 128 4.45 13.83 -19.92
C LEU A 128 3.78 12.50 -19.58
N ILE A 129 4.48 11.40 -19.84
CA ILE A 129 4.10 10.07 -19.34
C ILE A 129 5.08 9.68 -18.24
N VAL A 130 4.57 9.41 -17.05
CA VAL A 130 5.41 8.97 -15.92
C VAL A 130 5.34 7.46 -15.81
N VAL A 131 6.50 6.81 -15.92
CA VAL A 131 6.62 5.36 -15.82
C VAL A 131 7.12 4.99 -14.43
N LEU A 132 6.30 4.30 -13.66
CA LEU A 132 6.62 3.75 -12.35
C LEU A 132 6.99 2.27 -12.53
N SER A 133 8.29 1.98 -12.47
CA SER A 133 8.82 0.61 -12.51
C SER A 133 9.38 0.19 -11.17
N ALA A 134 9.19 -1.07 -10.79
CA ALA A 134 9.84 -1.65 -9.62
C ALA A 134 10.29 -3.08 -9.89
N ASP A 135 11.38 -3.48 -9.24
CA ASP A 135 11.93 -4.85 -9.30
C ASP A 135 11.12 -5.84 -8.45
N ALA A 136 10.16 -5.34 -7.67
CA ALA A 136 9.24 -6.11 -6.84
C ALA A 136 7.83 -5.55 -6.97
N ARG A 137 6.81 -6.38 -6.68
CA ARG A 137 5.41 -5.94 -6.67
C ARG A 137 5.20 -4.85 -5.64
N TRP A 138 4.41 -3.84 -6.00
CA TRP A 138 4.13 -2.72 -5.11
C TRP A 138 3.23 -3.13 -3.93
N LEU A 139 2.40 -4.16 -4.14
CA LEU A 139 1.38 -4.65 -3.19
C LEU A 139 0.44 -3.53 -2.74
N VAL A 140 0.16 -2.57 -3.63
CA VAL A 140 -0.76 -1.46 -3.40
C VAL A 140 -2.13 -1.83 -4.00
N SER A 141 -3.22 -1.59 -3.28
CA SER A 141 -4.55 -1.81 -3.83
C SER A 141 -4.83 -0.82 -4.97
N ARG A 142 -5.58 -1.26 -5.98
CA ARG A 142 -6.03 -0.38 -7.08
C ARG A 142 -6.71 0.89 -6.56
N GLY A 143 -7.53 0.76 -5.53
CA GLY A 143 -8.26 1.88 -4.94
C GLY A 143 -7.34 2.96 -4.37
N TYR A 144 -6.22 2.57 -3.73
CA TYR A 144 -5.25 3.55 -3.23
C TYR A 144 -4.51 4.28 -4.35
N VAL A 145 -4.13 3.56 -5.41
CA VAL A 145 -3.53 4.19 -6.60
C VAL A 145 -4.51 5.18 -7.23
N GLN A 146 -5.78 4.77 -7.40
CA GLN A 146 -6.81 5.63 -7.95
C GLN A 146 -7.08 6.84 -7.04
N GLN A 147 -7.12 6.66 -5.73
CA GLN A 147 -7.34 7.76 -4.80
C GLN A 147 -6.18 8.76 -4.80
N LEU A 148 -4.94 8.29 -4.91
CA LEU A 148 -3.78 9.18 -5.05
C LEU A 148 -3.88 10.02 -6.33
N LEU A 149 -4.10 9.34 -7.46
CA LEU A 149 -4.07 9.97 -8.78
C LEU A 149 -5.30 10.84 -9.04
N TYR A 150 -6.50 10.34 -8.77
CA TYR A 150 -7.76 10.99 -9.13
C TYR A 150 -8.48 11.63 -7.94
N GLY A 151 -8.20 11.19 -6.71
CA GLY A 151 -8.94 11.57 -5.50
C GLY A 151 -10.02 10.54 -5.15
N THR A 152 -10.82 10.86 -4.13
CA THR A 152 -11.96 10.02 -3.75
C THR A 152 -13.01 10.02 -4.87
N PRO A 153 -13.48 8.85 -5.36
CA PRO A 153 -14.52 8.80 -6.38
C PRO A 153 -15.86 9.32 -5.86
N ASP A 154 -16.56 10.10 -6.66
CA ASP A 154 -17.94 10.54 -6.38
C ASP A 154 -18.93 9.39 -6.56
N MET A 155 -18.61 8.45 -7.45
CA MET A 155 -19.44 7.31 -7.82
C MET A 155 -18.54 6.18 -8.32
N VAL A 156 -18.92 4.95 -7.99
CA VAL A 156 -18.33 3.73 -8.53
C VAL A 156 -19.45 2.85 -9.04
N LEU A 157 -19.35 2.41 -10.28
CA LEU A 157 -20.24 1.44 -10.91
C LEU A 157 -19.44 0.17 -11.22
N THR A 158 -19.97 -0.95 -10.76
CA THR A 158 -19.44 -2.28 -11.08
C THR A 158 -20.55 -3.08 -11.73
N GLU A 159 -20.38 -3.39 -13.01
CA GLU A 159 -21.34 -4.20 -13.77
C GLU A 159 -20.73 -5.55 -14.04
N ARG A 160 -21.44 -6.61 -13.70
CA ARG A 160 -21.09 -7.97 -14.11
C ARG A 160 -21.87 -8.28 -15.37
N THR A 161 -21.19 -8.36 -16.50
CA THR A 161 -21.85 -8.78 -17.74
C THR A 161 -22.22 -10.26 -17.59
N THR A 162 -23.51 -10.56 -17.62
CA THR A 162 -24.03 -11.94 -17.68
C THR A 162 -24.05 -12.41 -19.13
N GLY A 163 -23.20 -13.39 -19.47
CA GLY A 163 -23.02 -13.95 -20.82
C GLY A 163 -21.77 -14.83 -20.93
N ASP A 164 -21.41 -15.25 -22.15
CA ASP A 164 -20.31 -16.21 -22.43
C ASP A 164 -18.90 -15.69 -22.08
N ASP A 165 -18.72 -14.39 -21.88
CA ASP A 165 -17.52 -13.81 -21.26
C ASP A 165 -17.90 -12.99 -20.01
N PRO A 166 -17.76 -13.56 -18.80
CA PRO A 166 -18.04 -12.84 -17.56
C PRO A 166 -16.95 -11.79 -17.33
N SER A 167 -17.12 -10.63 -17.97
CA SER A 167 -16.32 -9.43 -17.70
C SER A 167 -16.92 -8.59 -16.58
N LEU A 168 -16.06 -8.15 -15.65
CA LEU A 168 -16.44 -7.20 -14.62
C LEU A 168 -16.10 -5.81 -15.16
N GLY A 169 -17.12 -5.09 -15.63
CA GLY A 169 -17.02 -3.68 -15.95
C GLY A 169 -16.81 -2.87 -14.69
N TYR A 170 -15.84 -1.96 -14.72
CA TYR A 170 -15.61 -0.99 -13.65
C TYR A 170 -15.54 0.40 -14.24
N GLU A 171 -16.39 1.28 -13.73
CA GLU A 171 -16.44 2.69 -14.05
C GLU A 171 -16.46 3.51 -12.76
N ALA A 172 -15.81 4.67 -12.74
CA ALA A 172 -15.86 5.59 -11.63
C ALA A 172 -15.86 7.03 -12.11
N SER A 173 -16.49 7.93 -11.36
CA SER A 173 -16.45 9.37 -11.62
C SER A 173 -15.70 10.11 -10.53
N PHE A 174 -14.96 11.14 -10.92
CA PHE A 174 -14.12 11.94 -10.04
C PHE A 174 -14.31 13.42 -10.33
N THR A 175 -14.24 14.25 -9.30
CA THR A 175 -14.28 15.71 -9.43
C THR A 175 -12.88 16.29 -9.23
N ALA A 176 -12.47 17.21 -10.10
CA ALA A 176 -11.20 17.91 -9.98
C ALA A 176 -11.21 18.81 -8.73
N ASN A 177 -10.58 18.34 -7.66
CA ASN A 177 -10.57 19.01 -6.36
C ASN A 177 -9.27 19.77 -6.06
N GLY A 178 -8.26 19.67 -6.95
CA GLY A 178 -6.96 20.32 -6.80
C GLY A 178 -6.09 19.73 -5.68
N ARG A 179 -6.43 18.54 -5.17
CA ARG A 179 -5.72 17.86 -4.06
C ARG A 179 -5.19 16.49 -4.44
N SER A 180 -5.70 15.90 -5.51
CA SER A 180 -5.17 14.66 -6.10
C SER A 180 -4.22 14.99 -7.24
N LEU A 181 -3.25 14.10 -7.49
CA LEU A 181 -2.16 14.39 -8.43
C LEU A 181 -2.65 14.85 -9.80
N PHE A 182 -3.62 14.16 -10.40
CA PHE A 182 -4.14 14.55 -11.72
C PHE A 182 -5.06 15.77 -11.71
N SER A 183 -5.68 16.10 -10.56
CA SER A 183 -6.51 17.30 -10.47
C SER A 183 -5.71 18.56 -10.09
N ASP A 184 -4.48 18.40 -9.61
CA ASP A 184 -3.56 19.48 -9.32
C ASP A 184 -3.20 20.25 -10.60
N PRO A 185 -3.44 21.58 -10.68
CA PRO A 185 -3.00 22.42 -11.78
C PRO A 185 -1.51 22.29 -12.12
N ALA A 186 -0.63 22.02 -11.16
CA ALA A 186 0.81 21.83 -11.40
C ALA A 186 1.13 20.55 -12.17
N CYS A 187 0.19 19.60 -12.25
CA CYS A 187 0.36 18.31 -12.92
C CYS A 187 -0.42 18.19 -14.23
N ARG A 188 -0.90 19.31 -14.80
CA ARG A 188 -1.68 19.31 -16.05
C ARG A 188 -0.93 18.77 -17.27
N ARG A 189 0.41 18.78 -17.22
CA ARG A 189 1.24 18.16 -18.26
C ARG A 189 1.39 16.65 -18.11
N VAL A 190 1.08 16.08 -16.95
CA VAL A 190 1.13 14.63 -16.73
C VAL A 190 -0.07 14.00 -17.41
N SER A 191 0.12 13.48 -18.62
CA SER A 191 -0.93 12.88 -19.44
C SER A 191 -1.33 11.48 -19.00
N ALA A 192 -0.37 10.71 -18.47
CA ALA A 192 -0.64 9.36 -17.96
C ALA A 192 0.44 8.91 -16.98
N VAL A 193 0.06 7.96 -16.12
CA VAL A 193 0.99 7.18 -15.29
C VAL A 193 0.94 5.73 -15.76
N TRP A 194 2.10 5.20 -16.11
CA TRP A 194 2.29 3.80 -16.50
C TRP A 194 2.87 3.05 -15.31
N TRP A 195 2.16 2.03 -14.85
CA TRP A 195 2.57 1.25 -13.70
C TRP A 195 3.05 -0.12 -14.16
N ILE A 196 4.34 -0.37 -13.99
CA ILE A 196 5.01 -1.60 -14.39
C ILE A 196 5.49 -2.34 -13.14
N GLU A 197 5.06 -3.59 -12.99
CA GLU A 197 5.48 -4.44 -11.88
C GLU A 197 5.63 -5.91 -12.31
N PRO A 198 6.46 -6.71 -11.64
CA PRO A 198 6.59 -8.13 -11.95
C PRO A 198 5.28 -8.88 -11.68
N GLN A 199 4.92 -9.82 -12.55
CA GLN A 199 3.68 -10.59 -12.44
C GLN A 199 3.73 -11.54 -11.22
N GLU A 200 4.87 -12.19 -11.00
CA GLU A 200 5.19 -12.97 -9.80
C GLU A 200 6.69 -12.79 -9.45
N ALA A 201 7.08 -13.07 -8.20
CA ALA A 201 8.45 -12.87 -7.73
C ALA A 201 9.50 -13.77 -8.43
N THR A 202 9.06 -14.79 -9.18
CA THR A 202 9.93 -15.82 -9.79
C THR A 202 9.84 -15.86 -11.32
N THR A 203 8.97 -15.07 -11.94
CA THR A 203 8.81 -15.03 -13.40
C THR A 203 9.36 -13.73 -13.98
N LEU A 204 10.00 -13.81 -15.15
CA LEU A 204 10.50 -12.64 -15.92
C LEU A 204 9.35 -11.80 -16.54
N GLY A 205 8.10 -12.14 -16.24
CA GLY A 205 6.92 -11.47 -16.76
C GLY A 205 6.64 -10.15 -16.04
N HIS A 206 6.29 -9.12 -16.79
CA HIS A 206 5.88 -7.83 -16.27
C HIS A 206 4.41 -7.59 -16.57
N GLN A 207 3.69 -7.04 -15.60
CA GLN A 207 2.36 -6.50 -15.78
C GLN A 207 2.46 -4.99 -15.96
N LEU A 208 1.87 -4.49 -17.05
CA LEU A 208 1.68 -3.06 -17.29
C LEU A 208 0.20 -2.73 -17.08
N ARG A 209 -0.06 -1.63 -16.36
CA ARG A 209 -1.36 -0.96 -16.33
C ARG A 209 -1.18 0.52 -16.57
N VAL A 210 -2.11 1.13 -17.30
CA VAL A 210 -2.08 2.55 -17.62
C VAL A 210 -3.20 3.29 -16.90
N LEU A 211 -2.89 4.45 -16.34
CA LEU A 211 -3.84 5.35 -15.68
C LEU A 211 -3.74 6.70 -16.40
N GLU A 212 -4.74 7.06 -17.20
CA GLU A 212 -4.73 8.30 -17.97
C GLU A 212 -5.27 9.46 -17.13
N ASN A 213 -4.73 10.65 -17.35
CA ASN A 213 -5.17 11.87 -16.69
C ASN A 213 -6.31 12.54 -17.52
N PRO A 214 -7.57 12.55 -17.02
CA PRO A 214 -8.69 13.18 -17.73
C PRO A 214 -8.64 14.70 -17.78
N TRP A 215 -7.72 15.30 -17.00
CA TRP A 215 -7.54 16.73 -16.82
C TRP A 215 -6.25 17.24 -17.44
N ALA A 216 -5.48 16.38 -18.12
CA ALA A 216 -4.26 16.80 -18.80
C ALA A 216 -4.55 17.73 -19.99
N ASP A 217 -3.60 18.62 -20.26
CA ASP A 217 -3.72 19.57 -21.38
C ASP A 217 -3.61 18.88 -22.75
N GLN A 218 -2.90 17.76 -22.79
CA GLN A 218 -2.63 17.00 -24.01
C GLN A 218 -2.77 15.49 -23.76
N VAL A 219 -3.34 14.79 -24.73
CA VAL A 219 -3.46 13.33 -24.73
C VAL A 219 -2.18 12.73 -25.33
N PRO A 220 -1.58 11.70 -24.72
CA PRO A 220 -0.36 11.11 -25.27
C PRO A 220 -0.70 10.30 -26.53
N ALA A 221 0.14 10.38 -27.56
CA ALA A 221 -0.03 9.59 -28.79
C ALA A 221 0.25 8.08 -28.60
N LEU A 222 0.85 7.70 -27.46
CA LEU A 222 1.26 6.33 -27.15
C LEU A 222 0.10 5.53 -26.54
N THR A 223 -0.33 4.47 -27.22
CA THR A 223 -1.44 3.60 -26.82
C THR A 223 -0.99 2.14 -26.65
N PRO A 224 -0.43 1.77 -25.49
CA PRO A 224 0.01 0.39 -25.25
C PRO A 224 -1.20 -0.56 -25.22
N SER A 225 -1.00 -1.78 -25.74
CA SER A 225 -2.01 -2.85 -25.68
C SER A 225 -1.95 -3.55 -24.32
N CYS A 226 -2.56 -2.93 -23.32
CA CYS A 226 -2.61 -3.42 -21.95
C CYS A 226 -3.87 -2.90 -21.23
N PRO A 227 -4.19 -3.43 -20.03
CA PRO A 227 -5.26 -2.86 -19.20
C PRO A 227 -5.01 -1.39 -18.89
N LYS A 228 -6.02 -0.55 -19.13
CA LYS A 228 -5.92 0.90 -19.00
C LYS A 228 -7.18 1.50 -18.39
N PHE A 229 -7.01 2.49 -17.53
CA PHE A 229 -8.10 3.26 -16.92
C PHE A 229 -8.18 4.62 -17.60
N VAL A 230 -9.15 4.76 -18.49
CA VAL A 230 -9.22 5.83 -19.49
C VAL A 230 -10.47 6.68 -19.30
N PRO A 231 -10.43 7.97 -19.68
CA PRO A 231 -11.59 8.83 -19.65
C PRO A 231 -12.64 8.43 -20.69
N THR A 232 -13.88 8.25 -20.24
CA THR A 232 -15.07 8.18 -21.09
C THR A 232 -15.81 9.52 -21.14
N GLN A 233 -15.55 10.40 -20.19
CA GLN A 233 -16.01 11.79 -20.14
C GLN A 233 -14.96 12.66 -19.45
N THR A 234 -14.65 13.82 -20.03
CA THR A 234 -13.71 14.81 -19.46
C THR A 234 -14.43 16.10 -19.05
N GLY A 235 -13.74 16.99 -18.33
CA GLY A 235 -14.28 18.23 -17.77
C GLY A 235 -13.99 18.35 -16.28
N HIS A 236 -14.64 19.28 -15.57
CA HIS A 236 -14.46 19.41 -14.12
C HIS A 236 -14.81 18.12 -13.36
N LYS A 237 -15.81 17.38 -13.84
CA LYS A 237 -16.13 16.02 -13.42
C LYS A 237 -15.79 15.04 -14.53
N ALA A 238 -14.86 14.14 -14.26
CA ALA A 238 -14.41 13.12 -15.20
C ALA A 238 -15.07 11.78 -14.89
N ARG A 239 -15.28 10.96 -15.93
CA ARG A 239 -15.74 9.58 -15.83
C ARG A 239 -14.70 8.69 -16.47
N MET A 240 -14.32 7.63 -15.77
CA MET A 240 -13.20 6.78 -16.10
C MET A 240 -13.64 5.31 -16.14
N LYS A 241 -13.13 4.52 -17.09
CA LYS A 241 -13.47 3.11 -17.27
C LYS A 241 -12.22 2.26 -17.49
N TRP A 242 -12.21 1.02 -17.00
CA TRP A 242 -11.18 0.05 -17.37
C TRP A 242 -11.44 -0.56 -18.75
N GLU A 243 -10.44 -0.49 -19.62
CA GLU A 243 -10.39 -1.16 -20.92
C GLU A 243 -9.23 -2.16 -20.95
N GLY A 244 -9.37 -3.25 -21.71
CA GLY A 244 -8.34 -4.28 -21.86
C GLY A 244 -8.33 -5.31 -20.74
N ARG A 245 -8.33 -6.60 -21.12
CA ARG A 245 -8.04 -7.76 -20.27
C ARG A 245 -6.75 -8.38 -20.72
#